data_AF-A0A9C9JRT1-F1
#
_entry.id   AF-A0A9C9JRT1-F1
#
_cell.length_a   1.000
_cell.length_b   1.000
_cell.length_c   1.000
_cell.angle_alpha   90.00
_cell.angle_beta   90.00
_cell.angle_gamma   90.00
#
_symmetry.space_group_name_H-M   'P 1'
#
loop_
_entity.id
_entity.type
_entity.pdbx_description
1 polymer ?
#
loop_
_entity_poly.entity_id
_entity_poly.type
_entity_poly.pdbx_seq_one_letter_code
_entity_poly.pdbx_strand_id
1 'polypeptide(L)' 'MVDALIILVLSYIIGSIPTAIIAGKWLKKIDIREYGSGNAGATNVFRTLGWKAGITVLLIDMFKGFVPVYWLA' A
#
# COMPACT_ATOMS: atom_id res chain seq x y z
N MET A 1 6.23 -19.85 -17.28
CA MET A 1 5.69 -20.13 -15.94
C MET A 1 6.82 -19.95 -14.96
N VAL A 2 6.73 -18.96 -14.08
CA VAL A 2 7.73 -18.72 -13.02
C VAL A 2 7.50 -19.72 -11.90
N ASP A 3 8.55 -20.13 -11.20
CA ASP A 3 8.43 -21.03 -10.05
C ASP A 3 7.50 -20.43 -8.97
N ALA A 4 6.59 -21.24 -8.43
CA ALA A 4 5.59 -20.78 -7.45
C ALA A 4 6.22 -20.17 -6.20
N LEU A 5 7.38 -20.66 -5.76
CA LEU A 5 8.11 -20.08 -4.64
C LEU A 5 8.60 -18.67 -4.95
N ILE A 6 9.10 -18.45 -6.17
CA ILE A 6 9.54 -17.12 -6.62
C ILE A 6 8.35 -16.16 -6.67
N ILE A 7 7.20 -16.60 -7.16
CA ILE A 7 5.97 -15.79 -7.20
C ILE A 7 5.56 -15.37 -5.79
N LEU A 8 5.55 -16.31 -4.83
CA LEU A 8 5.19 -16.03 -3.43
C LEU A 8 6.14 -15.02 -2.79
N VAL A 9 7.45 -15.19 -2.97
CA VAL A 9 8.47 -14.29 -2.41
C VAL A 9 8.32 -12.87 -2.99
N LEU A 10 8.18 -12.76 -4.31
CA LEU A 10 8.01 -11.45 -4.96
C LEU A 10 6.71 -10.78 -4.55
N SER A 11 5.60 -11.53 -4.49
CA SER A 11 4.30 -11.02 -4.04
C SER A 11 4.36 -10.50 -2.62
N TYR A 12 5.05 -11.21 -1.72
CA TYR A 12 5.21 -10.79 -0.34
C TYR A 12 6.01 -9.50 -0.21
N ILE A 13 7.14 -9.39 -0.92
CA ILE A 13 8.00 -8.19 -0.88
C ILE A 13 7.23 -6.97 -1.42
N ILE A 14 6.58 -7.11 -2.56
CA ILE A 14 5.81 -6.03 -3.20
C ILE A 14 4.60 -5.64 -2.35
N GLY A 15 3.86 -6.62 -1.82
CA GLY A 15 2.70 -6.39 -0.97
C GLY A 15 3.04 -5.73 0.38
N SER A 16 4.22 -6.00 0.91
CA SER A 16 4.69 -5.48 2.20
C SER A 16 5.12 -4.02 2.17
N ILE A 17 5.11 -3.36 1.01
CA ILE A 17 5.41 -1.93 0.91
C ILE A 17 4.34 -1.12 1.69
N PRO A 18 4.74 -0.33 2.71
CA PRO A 18 3.80 0.34 3.60
C PRO A 18 3.34 1.70 3.04
N THR A 19 2.63 1.68 1.90
CA THR A 19 2.24 2.87 1.12
C THR A 19 1.56 3.95 1.95
N ALA A 20 0.65 3.58 2.86
CA ALA A 20 -0.04 4.53 3.73
C ALA A 20 0.89 5.29 4.69
N ILE A 21 1.88 4.59 5.26
CA ILE A 21 2.89 5.19 6.16
C ILE A 21 3.83 6.09 5.36
N ILE A 22 4.26 5.64 4.17
CA ILE A 22 5.08 6.44 3.26
C ILE A 22 4.35 7.73 2.89
N ALA A 23 3.06 7.65 2.54
CA ALA A 23 2.24 8.83 2.23
C ALA A 23 2.16 9.81 3.42
N GLY A 24 1.96 9.31 4.65
CA GLY A 24 1.97 10.15 5.86
C GLY A 24 3.30 10.88 6.06
N LYS A 25 4.41 10.14 5.93
CA LYS A 25 5.76 10.68 6.13
C LYS A 25 6.15 11.68 5.04
N TRP A 26 5.79 11.42 3.78
CA TRP A 26 6.19 12.30 2.66
C TRP A 26 5.30 13.54 2.52
N LEU A 27 3.99 13.41 2.69
CA LEU A 27 3.06 14.51 2.43
C LEU A 27 2.90 15.46 3.62
N LYS A 28 3.02 14.93 4.85
CA LYS A 28 2.75 15.70 6.08
C LYS A 28 3.82 15.53 7.16
N LYS A 29 4.86 14.72 6.93
CA LYS A 29 5.91 14.40 7.93
C LYS A 29 5.36 13.81 9.23
N ILE A 30 4.30 13.01 9.13
CA ILE A 30 3.65 12.33 10.25
C ILE A 30 3.67 10.81 10.07
N ASP A 31 3.59 10.06 11.17
CA ASP A 31 3.21 8.64 11.09
C ASP A 31 1.68 8.54 11.04
N ILE A 32 1.13 8.04 9.92
CA ILE A 32 -0.32 7.95 9.73
C ILE A 32 -1.04 7.12 10.81
N ARG A 33 -0.32 6.22 11.49
CA ARG A 33 -0.86 5.33 12.53
C ARG A 33 -1.14 6.06 13.85
N GLU A 34 -0.59 7.26 14.03
CA GLU A 34 -0.86 8.10 15.19
C GLU A 34 -2.08 9.01 14.99
N TYR A 35 -2.73 8.94 13.82
CA TYR A 35 -3.82 9.83 13.43
C TYR A 35 -5.02 9.07 12.88
N GLY A 36 -6.19 9.71 12.92
CA GLY A 36 -7.44 9.17 12.40
C GLY A 36 -7.84 7.89 13.12
N SER A 37 -8.01 6.79 12.37
CA SER A 37 -8.34 5.48 12.96
C SER A 37 -7.12 4.67 13.42
N GLY A 38 -5.90 5.19 13.20
CA GLY A 38 -4.64 4.50 13.49
C GLY A 38 -4.26 3.36 12.53
N ASN A 39 -5.10 3.03 11.56
CA ASN A 39 -4.82 1.98 10.57
C ASN A 39 -3.86 2.47 9.48
N ALA A 40 -2.94 1.62 9.04
CA ALA A 40 -2.03 1.89 7.91
C ALA A 40 -2.68 1.56 6.56
N GLY A 41 -3.87 2.10 6.29
CA GLY A 41 -4.63 1.82 5.07
C GLY A 41 -5.17 3.06 4.37
N ALA A 42 -5.62 2.89 3.12
CA ALA A 42 -6.13 3.95 2.26
C ALA A 42 -7.26 4.78 2.90
N THR A 43 -8.16 4.16 3.67
CA THR A 43 -9.25 4.89 4.35
C THR A 43 -8.74 5.84 5.43
N ASN A 44 -7.70 5.45 6.17
CA ASN A 44 -7.11 6.35 7.18
C ASN A 44 -6.34 7.50 6.51
N VAL A 45 -5.63 7.19 5.43
CA VAL A 45 -5.00 8.19 4.56
C VAL A 45 -6.04 9.17 4.00
N PHE A 46 -7.18 8.68 3.54
CA PHE A 46 -8.28 9.53 3.05
C PHE A 46 -8.74 10.51 4.13
N ARG A 47 -8.95 10.03 5.36
CA ARG A 47 -9.41 10.84 6.49
C ARG A 47 -8.38 11.88 6.94
N THR A 48 -7.10 11.50 6.99
CA THR A 48 -6.04 12.35 7.58
C THR A 48 -5.31 13.21 6.55
N LEU A 49 -5.08 12.69 5.34
CA LEU A 49 -4.30 13.36 4.27
C LEU A 49 -5.17 13.83 3.10
N GLY A 50 -6.47 13.49 3.09
CA GLY A 50 -7.44 13.91 2.08
C GLY A 50 -7.64 12.91 0.94
N TRP A 51 -8.67 13.16 0.13
CA TRP A 51 -9.16 12.19 -0.85
C TRP A 51 -8.15 11.82 -1.93
N LYS A 52 -7.35 12.79 -2.40
CA LYS A 52 -6.32 12.55 -3.42
C LYS A 52 -5.31 11.52 -2.94
N ALA A 53 -4.74 11.72 -1.74
CA ALA A 53 -3.79 10.79 -1.14
C ALA A 53 -4.44 9.43 -0.85
N GLY A 54 -5.69 9.42 -0.37
CA GLY A 54 -6.43 8.19 -0.11
C GLY A 54 -6.63 7.32 -1.35
N ILE A 55 -7.07 7.93 -2.46
CA ILE A 55 -7.25 7.22 -3.74
C ILE A 55 -5.91 6.74 -4.30
N THR A 56 -4.85 7.56 -4.23
CA THR A 56 -3.52 7.13 -4.68
C THR A 56 -3.03 5.91 -3.90
N VAL A 57 -3.15 5.91 -2.57
CA VAL A 57 -2.77 4.75 -1.74
C VAL A 57 -3.63 3.54 -2.05
N LEU A 58 -4.95 3.71 -2.24
CA LEU A 58 -5.85 2.63 -2.62
C LEU A 58 -5.42 1.96 -3.92
N LEU A 59 -5.14 2.76 -4.96
CA LEU A 59 -4.72 2.23 -6.27
C LEU A 59 -3.40 1.49 -6.15
N ILE A 60 -2.40 2.05 -5.47
CA ILE A 60 -1.10 1.39 -5.28
C ILE A 60 -1.27 0.07 -4.51
N ASP A 61 -2.04 0.08 -3.42
CA ASP A 61 -2.26 -1.11 -2.59
C ASP A 61 -3.08 -2.20 -3.31
N MET A 62 -3.95 -1.81 -4.24
CA MET A 62 -4.64 -2.74 -5.13
C MET A 62 -3.68 -3.32 -6.17
N PHE A 63 -2.89 -2.49 -6.84
CA PHE A 63 -1.96 -2.94 -7.88
C PHE A 63 -0.82 -3.79 -7.35
N LYS A 64 -0.30 -3.51 -6.14
CA LYS A 64 0.76 -4.32 -5.53
C LYS A 64 0.31 -5.75 -5.22
N GLY A 65 -1.00 -5.97 -5.02
CA GLY A 65 -1.57 -7.32 -4.90
C GLY A 65 -1.92 -7.95 -6.24
N PHE A 66 -2.45 -7.17 -7.18
CA PHE A 66 -2.90 -7.65 -8.49
C PHE A 66 -1.74 -8.04 -9.43
N VAL A 67 -0.71 -7.18 -9.55
CA VAL A 67 0.36 -7.35 -10.55
C VAL A 67 1.13 -8.66 -10.37
N PRO A 68 1.54 -9.07 -9.15
CA PRO A 68 2.25 -10.32 -8.98
C PRO A 68 1.42 -11.55 -9.37
N VAL A 69 0.12 -11.54 -9.07
CA VAL A 69 -0.78 -12.65 -9.40
C VAL A 69 -1.07 -12.71 -10.90
N TYR A 70 -1.38 -11.57 -11.53
CA TYR A 70 -1.77 -11.55 -12.94
C TYR A 70 -0.59 -11.77 -13.90
N TRP A 71 0.61 -11.29 -13.54
CA TRP A 71 1.76 -11.30 -14.45
C TRP A 71 2.72 -12.46 -14.22
N LEU A 72 2.80 -13.00 -13.00
CA LEU A 72 3.75 -14.05 -12.66
C LEU A 72 3.13 -15.45 -12.60
N ALA A 73 1.83 -15.56 -12.28
CA ALA A 73 1.08 -16.83 -12.26
C ALA A 73 0.46 -17.11 -13.64
#